data_AF-A0A973AI46-F1
#
_entry.id   AF-A0A973AI46-F1
#
_cell.length_a   1.000
_cell.length_b   1.000
_cell.length_c   1.000
_cell.angle_alpha   90.00
_cell.angle_beta   90.00
_cell.angle_gamma   90.00
#
_symmetry.space_group_name_H-M   'P 1'
#
loop_
_entity.id
_entity.type
_entity.pdbx_description
1 polymer ?
#
loop_
_entity_poly.entity_id
_entity_poly.type
_entity_poly.pdbx_seq_one_letter_code
_entity_poly.pdbx_strand_id
1 'polypeptide(L)'
;MSDKQRTILVSSALPYVNGPMHMGHLVEYLQSDIWVRFQKLRGHKCTYVCASDSHGTPIMLKARELGVTPEALTEEISAQFIRDFADFNVDFDNYHTTHSVENEELVGEIYRRLRATGDIYTKTIEQSYDEKEGMFLPDRFVRGTCPRCKSEDQPGDACEICGTTNTPETLINPVSVLSGTTPVRRESEHYFFKLSEYEDRLRQWMSDATLDKHVIAKLNEWFDSGLQDWDISRDAPYFGFRIPGTDDKYFYVWLDAPVGYMASFKNLCDRSDDLNFDDYWNPGSDAEVYHFIGKDIMYFHTLFWPAVLQGAGFRPPTSVYS
;
A
#
# COMPACT_ATOMS: atom_id res chain seq x y z
N MET A 1 12.16 6.76 -35.35
CA MET A 1 11.20 7.26 -34.33
C MET A 1 10.03 6.27 -34.31
N SER A 2 9.31 6.11 -33.19
CA SER A 2 8.08 5.30 -33.18
C SER A 2 7.03 5.92 -34.11
N ASP A 3 6.32 5.12 -34.92
CA ASP A 3 5.26 5.62 -35.81
C ASP A 3 4.03 6.17 -35.04
N LYS A 4 3.87 5.77 -33.76
CA LYS A 4 2.85 6.29 -32.85
C LYS A 4 3.49 6.81 -31.56
N GLN A 5 3.19 8.05 -31.19
CA GLN A 5 3.54 8.59 -29.87
C GLN A 5 2.59 8.01 -28.82
N ARG A 6 3.16 7.54 -27.70
CA ARG A 6 2.42 6.90 -26.59
C ARG A 6 2.38 7.89 -25.43
N THR A 7 1.30 7.84 -24.66
CA THR A 7 1.14 8.59 -23.41
C THR A 7 1.25 7.61 -22.27
N ILE A 8 2.26 7.77 -21.41
CA ILE A 8 2.70 6.76 -20.45
C ILE A 8 2.83 7.41 -19.07
N LEU A 9 2.25 6.79 -18.06
CA LEU A 9 2.49 7.07 -16.65
C LEU A 9 3.22 5.87 -16.04
N VAL A 10 4.34 6.14 -15.40
CA VAL A 10 5.16 5.14 -14.71
C VAL A 10 5.20 5.49 -13.22
N SER A 11 5.14 4.49 -12.37
CA SER A 11 5.53 4.62 -10.97
C SER A 11 6.45 3.48 -10.54
N SER A 12 7.23 3.76 -9.50
CA SER A 12 7.89 2.75 -8.67
C SER A 12 7.17 2.64 -7.34
N ALA A 13 7.39 1.57 -6.60
CA ALA A 13 6.84 1.39 -5.26
C ALA A 13 7.15 2.60 -4.37
N LEU A 14 6.19 3.00 -3.56
CA LEU A 14 6.37 4.11 -2.63
C LEU A 14 7.27 3.64 -1.48
N PRO A 15 8.46 4.23 -1.26
CA PRO A 15 9.31 3.79 -0.16
C PRO A 15 8.69 4.18 1.17
N TYR A 16 8.68 3.23 2.10
CA TYR A 16 8.12 3.41 3.43
C TYR A 16 9.04 4.25 4.32
N VAL A 17 8.53 5.33 4.94
CA VAL A 17 9.34 6.28 5.72
C VAL A 17 9.58 5.83 7.17
N ASN A 18 10.09 4.62 7.35
CA ASN A 18 10.47 4.10 8.67
C ASN A 18 11.98 3.93 8.85
N GLY A 19 12.78 4.26 7.84
CA GLY A 19 14.23 4.13 7.86
C GLY A 19 14.89 4.65 6.57
N PRO A 20 16.24 4.69 6.54
CA PRO A 20 16.98 5.16 5.38
C PRO A 20 16.90 4.19 4.20
N MET A 21 17.16 4.71 3.00
CA MET A 21 17.20 3.89 1.79
C MET A 21 18.39 2.93 1.82
N HIS A 22 18.27 1.80 1.15
CA HIS A 22 19.34 0.81 1.02
C HIS A 22 19.42 0.31 -0.42
N MET A 23 20.52 -0.35 -0.79
CA MET A 23 20.77 -0.80 -2.16
C MET A 23 19.64 -1.64 -2.76
N GLY A 24 18.94 -2.45 -1.95
CA GLY A 24 17.78 -3.22 -2.42
C GLY A 24 16.65 -2.36 -2.99
N HIS A 25 16.40 -1.17 -2.41
CA HIS A 25 15.41 -0.23 -2.91
C HIS A 25 15.85 0.33 -4.28
N LEU A 26 17.12 0.74 -4.39
CA LEU A 26 17.66 1.38 -5.60
C LEU A 26 17.55 0.51 -6.86
N VAL A 27 17.57 -0.82 -6.74
CA VAL A 27 17.42 -1.72 -7.90
C VAL A 27 16.13 -1.41 -8.67
N GLU A 28 15.01 -1.22 -7.95
CA GLU A 28 13.71 -0.95 -8.55
C GLU A 28 13.67 0.44 -9.22
N TYR A 29 14.12 1.46 -8.51
CA TYR A 29 14.08 2.84 -9.02
C TYR A 29 15.02 3.06 -10.21
N LEU A 30 16.21 2.44 -10.21
CA LEU A 30 17.14 2.50 -11.34
C LEU A 30 16.58 1.76 -12.56
N GLN A 31 15.96 0.59 -12.37
CA GLN A 31 15.30 -0.13 -13.46
C GLN A 31 14.19 0.71 -14.10
N SER A 32 13.36 1.33 -13.26
CA SER A 32 12.25 2.18 -13.67
C SER A 32 12.74 3.42 -14.42
N ASP A 33 13.75 4.11 -13.88
CA ASP A 33 14.36 5.30 -14.48
C ASP A 33 14.99 5.01 -15.85
N ILE A 34 15.76 3.92 -15.98
CA ILE A 34 16.34 3.50 -17.27
C ILE A 34 15.23 3.27 -18.30
N TRP A 35 14.14 2.61 -17.91
CA TRP A 35 13.00 2.37 -18.79
C TRP A 35 12.31 3.67 -19.20
N VAL A 36 12.04 4.57 -18.25
CA VAL A 36 11.44 5.90 -18.50
C VAL A 36 12.30 6.71 -19.46
N ARG A 37 13.61 6.80 -19.21
CA ARG A 37 14.56 7.51 -20.08
C ARG A 37 14.54 6.93 -21.49
N PHE A 38 14.51 5.61 -21.62
CA PHE A 38 14.37 4.97 -22.92
C PHE A 38 13.06 5.38 -23.62
N GLN A 39 11.91 5.37 -22.93
CA GLN A 39 10.65 5.80 -23.54
C GLN A 39 10.68 7.28 -23.98
N LYS A 40 11.23 8.16 -23.14
CA LYS A 40 11.44 9.59 -23.47
C LYS A 40 12.33 9.74 -24.71
N LEU A 41 13.44 9.00 -24.80
CA LEU A 41 14.35 8.99 -25.96
C LEU A 41 13.70 8.45 -27.25
N ARG A 42 12.70 7.58 -27.12
CA ARG A 42 11.91 7.07 -28.26
C ARG A 42 10.83 8.04 -28.74
N GLY A 43 10.66 9.17 -28.04
CA GLY A 43 9.73 10.24 -28.37
C GLY A 43 8.35 10.11 -27.71
N HIS A 44 8.18 9.20 -26.74
CA HIS A 44 6.90 9.04 -26.03
C HIS A 44 6.73 10.11 -24.95
N LYS A 45 5.48 10.50 -24.66
CA LYS A 45 5.14 11.33 -23.50
C LYS A 45 5.10 10.42 -22.28
N CYS A 46 6.21 10.32 -21.57
CA CYS A 46 6.37 9.43 -20.43
C CYS A 46 6.55 10.25 -19.15
N THR A 47 5.61 10.14 -18.24
CA THR A 47 5.61 10.82 -16.94
C THR A 47 5.94 9.80 -15.85
N TYR A 48 6.89 10.10 -15.00
CA TYR A 48 7.37 9.23 -13.93
C TYR A 48 7.10 9.85 -12.57
N VAL A 49 6.23 9.21 -11.78
CA VAL A 49 5.81 9.71 -10.47
C VAL A 49 6.15 8.72 -9.36
N CYS A 50 6.45 9.24 -8.19
CA CYS A 50 6.57 8.46 -6.96
C CYS A 50 6.13 9.33 -5.77
N ALA A 51 6.17 8.78 -4.58
CA ALA A 51 5.84 9.45 -3.33
C ALA A 51 6.38 8.64 -2.15
N SER A 52 6.58 9.28 -1.00
CA SER A 52 6.86 8.58 0.25
C SER A 52 5.58 7.98 0.86
N ASP A 53 5.62 6.69 1.19
CA ASP A 53 4.53 6.04 1.96
C ASP A 53 4.69 6.37 3.44
N SER A 54 3.77 7.20 3.93
CA SER A 54 3.89 7.96 5.18
C SER A 54 2.92 7.53 6.27
N HIS A 55 2.10 6.50 6.10
CA HIS A 55 1.09 6.13 7.11
C HIS A 55 1.41 4.87 7.91
N GLY A 56 0.74 4.72 9.04
CA GLY A 56 0.65 3.47 9.78
C GLY A 56 1.29 3.46 11.16
N THR A 57 0.96 2.41 11.90
CA THR A 57 1.39 2.20 13.28
C THR A 57 2.91 2.27 13.48
N PRO A 58 3.77 1.69 12.61
CA PRO A 58 5.23 1.79 12.79
C PRO A 58 5.74 3.22 12.81
N ILE A 59 5.27 4.08 11.91
CA ILE A 59 5.68 5.48 11.83
C ILE A 59 5.24 6.22 13.09
N MET A 60 3.98 6.03 13.51
CA MET A 60 3.46 6.60 14.75
C MET A 60 4.29 6.19 15.98
N LEU A 61 4.63 4.90 16.09
CA LEU A 61 5.43 4.40 17.20
C LEU A 61 6.87 4.90 17.15
N LYS A 62 7.47 4.99 15.95
CA LYS A 62 8.83 5.50 15.79
C LYS A 62 8.93 6.99 16.11
N ALA A 63 7.95 7.78 15.66
CA ALA A 63 7.86 9.20 15.99
C ALA A 63 7.75 9.40 17.51
N ARG A 64 6.92 8.58 18.18
CA ARG A 64 6.80 8.56 19.64
C ARG A 64 8.11 8.19 20.34
N GLU A 65 8.82 7.17 19.86
CA GLU A 65 10.13 6.76 20.39
C GLU A 65 11.16 7.89 20.28
N LEU A 66 11.14 8.63 19.17
CA LEU A 66 12.05 9.75 18.91
C LEU A 66 11.59 11.08 19.54
N GLY A 67 10.38 11.14 20.10
CA GLY A 67 9.82 12.36 20.69
C GLY A 67 9.47 13.46 19.68
N VAL A 68 9.18 13.08 18.42
CA VAL A 68 8.76 13.99 17.33
C VAL A 68 7.34 13.67 16.87
N THR A 69 6.73 14.53 16.07
CA THR A 69 5.43 14.20 15.45
C THR A 69 5.65 13.26 14.25
N PRO A 70 4.66 12.42 13.89
CA PRO A 70 4.73 11.58 12.69
C PRO A 70 5.03 12.39 11.43
N GLU A 71 4.39 13.56 11.27
CA GLU A 71 4.59 14.45 10.13
C GLU A 71 6.06 14.88 10.03
N ALA A 72 6.65 15.38 11.12
CA ALA A 72 8.05 15.80 11.15
C ALA A 72 9.01 14.65 10.81
N LEU A 73 8.75 13.44 11.32
CA LEU A 73 9.53 12.26 10.99
C LEU A 73 9.45 11.91 9.49
N THR A 74 8.24 11.91 8.94
CA THR A 74 8.01 11.56 7.53
C THR A 74 8.61 12.61 6.58
N GLU A 75 8.51 13.89 6.90
CA GLU A 75 9.12 14.99 6.13
C GLU A 75 10.65 14.88 6.11
N GLU A 76 11.27 14.60 7.27
CA GLU A 76 12.72 14.45 7.37
C GLU A 76 13.23 13.28 6.53
N ILE A 77 12.61 12.10 6.67
CA ILE A 77 13.02 10.88 5.93
C ILE A 77 12.70 11.03 4.44
N SER A 78 11.55 11.61 4.07
CA SER A 78 11.21 11.88 2.67
C SER A 78 12.23 12.80 2.02
N ALA A 79 12.68 13.85 2.72
CA ALA A 79 13.74 14.72 2.24
C ALA A 79 15.09 13.99 2.07
N GLN A 80 15.37 12.97 2.90
CA GLN A 80 16.54 12.09 2.70
C GLN A 80 16.39 11.26 1.42
N PHE A 81 15.24 10.63 1.20
CA PHE A 81 14.97 9.86 -0.01
C PHE A 81 15.13 10.69 -1.28
N ILE A 82 14.58 11.92 -1.31
CA ILE A 82 14.71 12.81 -2.46
C ILE A 82 16.19 13.11 -2.77
N ARG A 83 17.02 13.33 -1.74
CA ARG A 83 18.46 13.55 -1.93
C ARG A 83 19.16 12.31 -2.49
N ASP A 84 18.89 11.15 -1.89
CA ASP A 84 19.47 9.89 -2.33
C ASP A 84 19.08 9.59 -3.79
N PHE A 85 17.81 9.75 -4.16
CA PHE A 85 17.36 9.57 -5.55
C PHE A 85 18.07 10.52 -6.52
N ALA A 86 18.25 11.79 -6.13
CA ALA A 86 18.97 12.76 -6.95
C ALA A 86 20.45 12.39 -7.15
N ASP A 87 21.12 11.89 -6.10
CA ASP A 87 22.52 11.43 -6.15
C ASP A 87 22.70 10.21 -7.06
N PHE A 88 21.67 9.37 -7.19
CA PHE A 88 21.62 8.25 -8.13
C PHE A 88 21.03 8.62 -9.51
N ASN A 89 20.73 9.89 -9.75
CA ASN A 89 20.13 10.41 -10.98
C ASN A 89 18.77 9.77 -11.34
N VAL A 90 18.01 9.33 -10.35
CA VAL A 90 16.61 8.91 -10.56
C VAL A 90 15.77 10.18 -10.76
N ASP A 91 15.19 10.33 -11.94
CA ASP A 91 14.58 11.58 -12.39
C ASP A 91 13.05 11.47 -12.47
N PHE A 92 12.40 11.69 -11.32
CA PHE A 92 10.94 11.76 -11.24
C PHE A 92 10.42 13.09 -11.77
N ASP A 93 9.36 13.03 -12.58
CA ASP A 93 8.59 14.22 -12.95
C ASP A 93 7.78 14.76 -11.75
N ASN A 94 7.41 13.90 -10.79
CA ASN A 94 6.94 14.33 -9.47
C ASN A 94 7.27 13.32 -8.36
N TYR A 95 7.69 13.83 -7.20
CA TYR A 95 7.86 13.05 -5.98
C TYR A 95 7.03 13.71 -4.86
N HIS A 96 6.05 12.98 -4.31
CA HIS A 96 5.08 13.51 -3.35
C HIS A 96 5.06 12.71 -2.03
N THR A 97 3.94 12.73 -1.30
CA THR A 97 3.72 11.91 -0.11
C THR A 97 2.29 11.35 -0.09
N THR A 98 2.10 10.16 0.49
CA THR A 98 0.75 9.62 0.76
C THR A 98 -0.01 10.43 1.81
N HIS A 99 0.69 11.17 2.67
CA HIS A 99 0.10 12.09 3.64
C HIS A 99 -0.14 13.47 3.01
N SER A 100 -1.00 13.53 1.99
CA SER A 100 -1.31 14.73 1.22
C SER A 100 -2.81 14.91 1.02
N VAL A 101 -3.23 16.16 0.78
CA VAL A 101 -4.65 16.51 0.56
C VAL A 101 -5.20 15.78 -0.67
N GLU A 102 -4.43 15.69 -1.76
CA GLU A 102 -4.86 14.98 -2.96
C GLU A 102 -5.13 13.50 -2.66
N ASN A 103 -4.30 12.86 -1.83
CA ASN A 103 -4.48 11.46 -1.48
C ASN A 103 -5.67 11.25 -0.54
N GLU A 104 -5.88 12.15 0.44
CA GLU A 104 -7.04 12.13 1.34
C GLU A 104 -8.36 12.22 0.55
N GLU A 105 -8.42 13.16 -0.40
CA GLU A 105 -9.58 13.36 -1.26
C GLU A 105 -9.85 12.15 -2.15
N LEU A 106 -8.81 11.61 -2.80
CA LEU A 106 -8.92 10.47 -3.71
C LEU A 106 -9.28 9.17 -2.98
N VAL A 107 -8.65 8.86 -1.84
CA VAL A 107 -9.01 7.66 -1.06
C VAL A 107 -10.43 7.78 -0.50
N GLY A 108 -10.81 8.98 -0.06
CA GLY A 108 -12.17 9.27 0.38
C GLY A 108 -13.20 9.16 -0.73
N GLU A 109 -12.85 9.53 -1.97
CA GLU A 109 -13.68 9.30 -3.16
C GLU A 109 -13.81 7.82 -3.49
N ILE A 110 -12.69 7.10 -3.62
CA ILE A 110 -12.65 5.66 -3.90
C ILE A 110 -13.52 4.92 -2.88
N TYR A 111 -13.32 5.18 -1.59
CA TYR A 111 -14.11 4.58 -0.52
C TYR A 111 -15.62 4.85 -0.67
N ARG A 112 -16.01 6.10 -0.96
CA ARG A 112 -17.43 6.46 -1.15
C ARG A 112 -18.04 5.73 -2.34
N ARG A 113 -17.31 5.62 -3.46
CA ARG A 113 -17.77 4.89 -4.66
C ARG A 113 -17.95 3.40 -4.36
N LEU A 114 -16.96 2.76 -3.74
CA LEU A 114 -17.02 1.34 -3.33
C LEU A 114 -18.14 1.07 -2.31
N ARG A 115 -18.39 2.00 -1.38
CA ARG A 115 -19.49 1.88 -0.43
C ARG A 115 -20.85 2.00 -1.13
N ALA A 116 -20.97 2.88 -2.11
CA ALA A 116 -22.22 3.09 -2.86
C ALA A 116 -22.59 1.88 -3.75
N THR A 117 -21.61 1.11 -4.22
CA THR A 117 -21.82 -0.13 -4.99
C THR A 117 -22.02 -1.36 -4.11
N GLY A 118 -21.86 -1.23 -2.78
CA GLY A 118 -21.99 -2.34 -1.84
C GLY A 118 -20.75 -3.23 -1.74
N ASP A 119 -19.60 -2.77 -2.22
CA ASP A 119 -18.32 -3.47 -2.17
C ASP A 119 -17.61 -3.36 -0.83
N ILE A 120 -18.08 -2.44 0.04
CA ILE A 120 -17.63 -2.31 1.42
C ILE A 120 -18.71 -2.83 2.37
N TYR A 121 -18.34 -3.69 3.31
CA TYR A 121 -19.18 -4.13 4.42
C TYR A 121 -18.44 -4.02 5.75
N THR A 122 -19.17 -4.06 6.86
CA THR A 122 -18.57 -4.09 8.20
C THR A 122 -18.70 -5.46 8.85
N LYS A 123 -17.71 -5.80 9.67
CA LYS A 123 -17.67 -7.03 10.46
C LYS A 123 -16.97 -6.74 11.78
N THR A 124 -17.57 -7.18 12.88
CA THR A 124 -16.89 -7.17 14.18
C THR A 124 -15.85 -8.28 14.24
N ILE A 125 -14.63 -7.91 14.62
CA ILE A 125 -13.53 -8.84 14.86
C ILE A 125 -13.02 -8.69 16.29
N GLU A 126 -12.49 -9.76 16.85
CA GLU A 126 -11.82 -9.75 18.14
C GLU A 126 -10.32 -9.59 17.89
N GLN A 127 -9.68 -8.63 18.56
CA GLN A 127 -8.25 -8.38 18.46
C GLN A 127 -7.62 -8.17 19.84
N SER A 128 -6.30 -8.35 19.91
CA SER A 128 -5.51 -8.04 21.10
C SER A 128 -5.46 -6.53 21.33
N TYR A 129 -5.68 -6.09 22.56
CA TYR A 129 -5.71 -4.70 22.98
C TYR A 129 -4.80 -4.46 24.18
N ASP A 130 -3.98 -3.42 24.10
CA ASP A 130 -3.15 -2.95 25.20
C ASP A 130 -3.90 -1.87 25.99
N GLU A 131 -4.32 -2.20 27.21
CA GLU A 131 -5.08 -1.26 28.06
C GLU A 131 -4.24 -0.09 28.57
N LYS A 132 -2.92 -0.26 28.68
CA LYS A 132 -2.02 0.78 29.16
C LYS A 132 -1.70 1.78 28.05
N GLU A 133 -1.53 1.30 26.83
CA GLU A 133 -1.29 2.15 25.66
C GLU A 133 -2.60 2.66 25.04
N GLY A 134 -3.72 2.02 25.35
CA GLY A 134 -5.04 2.37 24.83
C GLY A 134 -5.21 2.07 23.34
N MET A 135 -4.58 1.01 22.82
CA MET A 135 -4.58 0.70 21.39
C MET A 135 -4.66 -0.79 21.07
N PHE A 136 -5.23 -1.12 19.91
CA PHE A 136 -5.17 -2.47 19.36
C PHE A 136 -3.75 -2.82 18.91
N LEU A 137 -3.39 -4.10 19.05
CA LEU A 137 -2.07 -4.63 18.76
C LEU A 137 -2.13 -5.49 17.49
N PRO A 138 -1.50 -5.07 16.39
CA PRO A 138 -1.20 -5.97 15.28
C PRO A 138 -0.38 -7.17 15.77
N ASP A 139 -0.49 -8.32 15.10
CA ASP A 139 0.10 -9.59 15.54
C ASP A 139 1.59 -9.50 15.90
N ARG A 140 2.37 -8.75 15.11
CA ARG A 140 3.81 -8.52 15.37
C ARG A 140 4.13 -7.74 16.65
N PHE A 141 3.15 -7.02 17.21
CA PHE A 141 3.27 -6.29 18.48
C PHE A 141 2.77 -7.11 19.67
N VAL A 142 2.42 -8.38 19.46
CA VAL A 142 2.18 -9.36 20.51
C VAL A 142 3.31 -10.39 20.49
N ARG A 143 3.93 -10.61 21.64
CA ARG A 143 4.92 -11.67 21.83
C ARG A 143 4.52 -12.56 22.99
N GLY A 144 4.99 -13.79 23.02
CA GLY A 144 4.68 -14.73 24.07
C GLY A 144 5.42 -16.04 23.90
N THR A 145 4.98 -17.08 24.59
CA THR A 145 5.59 -18.40 24.50
C THR A 145 4.89 -19.25 23.45
N CYS A 146 5.65 -19.87 22.54
CA CYS A 146 5.09 -20.70 21.48
C CYS A 146 4.27 -21.86 22.07
N PRO A 147 3.01 -22.05 21.63
CA PRO A 147 2.16 -23.11 22.15
C PRO A 147 2.68 -24.51 21.82
N ARG A 148 3.47 -24.66 20.74
CA ARG A 148 4.00 -25.95 20.27
C ARG A 148 5.31 -26.34 20.94
N CYS A 149 6.38 -25.56 20.76
CA CYS A 149 7.73 -25.92 21.23
C CYS A 149 8.11 -25.28 22.57
N LYS A 150 7.23 -24.44 23.15
CA LYS A 150 7.43 -23.75 24.43
C LYS A 150 8.63 -22.79 24.47
N SER A 151 9.18 -22.43 23.31
CA SER A 151 10.16 -21.35 23.23
C SER A 151 9.51 -20.03 23.63
N GLU A 152 10.16 -19.29 24.52
CA GLU A 152 9.72 -17.98 25.00
C GLU A 152 10.03 -16.88 23.96
N ASP A 153 9.45 -15.70 24.16
CA ASP A 153 9.70 -14.49 23.36
C ASP A 153 9.51 -14.67 21.84
N GLN A 154 8.43 -15.34 21.46
CA GLN A 154 8.05 -15.62 20.07
C GLN A 154 6.99 -14.63 19.57
N PRO A 155 7.04 -14.19 18.30
CA PRO A 155 6.06 -13.28 17.74
C PRO A 155 4.71 -13.98 17.49
N GLY A 156 3.66 -13.15 17.41
CA GLY A 156 2.26 -13.58 17.28
C GLY A 156 1.91 -14.32 16.00
N ASP A 157 2.72 -14.21 14.95
CA ASP A 157 2.47 -14.75 13.61
C ASP A 157 3.20 -16.07 13.32
N ALA A 158 4.47 -16.21 13.71
CA ALA A 158 5.24 -17.43 13.48
C ALA A 158 6.36 -17.63 14.52
N CYS A 159 6.47 -18.85 15.07
CA CYS A 159 7.58 -19.20 15.95
C CYS A 159 8.88 -19.36 15.14
N GLU A 160 9.91 -18.57 15.49
CA GLU A 160 11.22 -18.58 14.84
C GLU A 160 12.03 -19.85 15.14
N ILE A 161 11.69 -20.58 16.22
CA ILE A 161 12.41 -21.79 16.62
C ILE A 161 11.88 -23.04 15.94
N CYS A 162 10.55 -23.22 15.85
CA CYS A 162 9.95 -24.43 15.31
C CYS A 162 9.14 -24.22 14.02
N GLY A 163 9.11 -22.98 13.50
CA GLY A 163 8.44 -22.62 12.24
C GLY A 163 6.92 -22.74 12.27
N THR A 164 6.30 -22.85 13.45
CA THR A 164 4.85 -22.99 13.57
C THR A 164 4.19 -21.63 13.48
N THR A 165 3.23 -21.49 12.56
CA THR A 165 2.35 -20.33 12.49
C THR A 165 1.52 -20.26 13.77
N ASN A 166 1.57 -19.10 14.42
CA ASN A 166 0.75 -18.80 15.58
C ASN A 166 -0.28 -17.75 15.18
N THR A 167 -1.25 -17.55 16.06
CA THR A 167 -1.95 -16.27 16.15
C THR A 167 -1.73 -15.70 17.55
N PRO A 168 -1.84 -14.38 17.77
CA PRO A 168 -1.69 -13.77 19.09
C PRO A 168 -2.53 -14.46 20.18
N GLU A 169 -3.71 -14.97 19.81
CA GLU A 169 -4.64 -15.67 20.69
C GLU A 169 -4.12 -17.04 21.18
N THR A 170 -3.22 -17.65 20.41
CA THR A 170 -2.66 -18.98 20.70
C THR A 170 -1.38 -18.93 21.52
N LEU A 171 -0.77 -17.75 21.65
CA LEU A 171 0.44 -17.58 22.44
C LEU A 171 0.16 -17.81 23.93
N ILE A 172 1.09 -18.49 24.59
CA ILE A 172 1.06 -18.67 26.05
C ILE A 172 1.67 -17.42 26.69
N ASN A 173 1.00 -16.85 27.69
CA ASN A 173 1.42 -15.62 28.39
C ASN A 173 1.75 -14.48 27.40
N PRO A 174 0.79 -14.05 26.57
CA PRO A 174 1.04 -12.97 25.62
C PRO A 174 1.37 -11.68 26.38
N VAL A 175 2.27 -10.90 25.80
CA VAL A 175 2.69 -9.57 26.26
C VAL A 175 2.69 -8.61 25.09
N SER A 176 2.26 -7.39 25.36
CA SER A 176 2.41 -6.27 24.44
C SER A 176 3.88 -5.90 24.31
N VAL A 177 4.37 -5.83 23.06
CA VAL A 177 5.72 -5.32 22.76
C VAL A 177 5.86 -3.84 23.14
N LEU A 178 4.74 -3.10 23.19
CA LEU A 178 4.75 -1.66 23.44
C LEU A 178 4.91 -1.31 24.91
N SER A 179 4.18 -2.00 25.79
CA SER A 179 4.07 -1.62 27.20
C SER A 179 4.52 -2.69 28.19
N GLY A 180 4.74 -3.92 27.70
CA GLY A 180 5.05 -5.10 28.50
C GLY A 180 3.86 -5.69 29.27
N THR A 181 2.64 -5.15 29.12
CA THR A 181 1.45 -5.69 29.82
C THR A 181 0.80 -6.83 29.04
N THR A 182 0.05 -7.69 29.74
CA THR A 182 -0.76 -8.73 29.10
C THR A 182 -1.90 -8.07 28.29
N PRO A 183 -2.00 -8.32 26.97
CA PRO A 183 -3.09 -7.78 26.19
C PRO A 183 -4.41 -8.49 26.52
N VAL A 184 -5.50 -7.74 26.43
CA VAL A 184 -6.87 -8.24 26.59
C VAL A 184 -7.53 -8.38 25.23
N ARG A 185 -8.56 -9.22 25.13
CA ARG A 185 -9.38 -9.30 23.92
C ARG A 185 -10.41 -8.20 23.92
N ARG A 186 -10.52 -7.48 22.81
CA ARG A 186 -11.61 -6.53 22.58
C ARG A 186 -12.18 -6.71 21.19
N GLU A 187 -13.48 -6.51 21.09
CA GLU A 187 -14.18 -6.46 19.82
C GLU A 187 -14.06 -5.08 19.20
N SER A 188 -13.87 -5.03 17.88
CA SER A 188 -13.86 -3.82 17.08
C SER A 188 -14.60 -4.06 15.77
N GLU A 189 -15.43 -3.11 15.35
CA GLU A 189 -16.01 -3.12 14.00
C GLU A 189 -14.96 -2.69 12.98
N HIS A 190 -14.73 -3.53 11.97
CA HIS A 190 -13.80 -3.29 10.87
C HIS A 190 -14.54 -3.25 9.53
N TYR A 191 -13.97 -2.51 8.58
CA TYR A 191 -14.47 -2.34 7.22
C TYR A 191 -13.69 -3.24 6.27
N PHE A 192 -14.41 -4.02 5.48
CA PHE A 192 -13.84 -4.98 4.55
C PHE A 192 -14.22 -4.63 3.12
N PHE A 193 -13.24 -4.70 2.22
CA PHE A 193 -13.46 -4.68 0.77
C PHE A 193 -13.68 -6.11 0.27
N LYS A 194 -14.74 -6.30 -0.52
CA LYS A 194 -15.15 -7.58 -1.10
C LYS A 194 -14.27 -8.05 -2.25
N LEU A 195 -12.97 -8.20 -2.02
CA LEU A 195 -12.02 -8.66 -3.04
C LEU A 195 -12.43 -10.01 -3.64
N SER A 196 -13.09 -10.88 -2.86
CA SER A 196 -13.60 -12.17 -3.34
C SER A 196 -14.57 -12.07 -4.52
N GLU A 197 -15.32 -10.97 -4.63
CA GLU A 197 -16.29 -10.73 -5.71
C GLU A 197 -15.66 -10.19 -7.01
N TYR A 198 -14.33 -9.96 -7.02
CA TYR A 198 -13.61 -9.37 -8.14
C TYR A 198 -12.82 -10.38 -8.99
N GLU A 199 -12.86 -11.68 -8.65
CA GLU A 199 -12.06 -12.71 -9.33
C GLU A 199 -12.22 -12.68 -10.86
N ASP A 200 -13.45 -12.69 -11.37
CA ASP A 200 -13.71 -12.70 -12.82
C ASP A 200 -13.13 -11.46 -13.52
N ARG A 201 -13.28 -10.28 -12.90
CA ARG A 201 -12.76 -9.01 -13.44
C ARG A 201 -11.23 -8.96 -13.41
N LEU A 202 -10.63 -9.55 -12.38
CA LEU A 202 -9.18 -9.66 -12.24
C LEU A 202 -8.60 -10.67 -13.24
N ARG A 203 -9.27 -11.79 -13.48
CA ARG A 203 -8.88 -12.76 -14.52
C ARG A 203 -8.99 -12.16 -15.92
N GLN A 204 -10.04 -11.38 -16.18
CA GLN A 204 -10.17 -10.62 -17.43
C GLN A 204 -9.02 -9.61 -17.57
N TRP A 205 -8.78 -8.79 -16.54
CA TRP A 205 -7.66 -7.84 -16.55
C TRP A 205 -6.31 -8.54 -16.76
N MET A 206 -6.06 -9.67 -16.08
CA MET A 206 -4.84 -10.47 -16.24
C MET A 206 -4.65 -10.96 -17.68
N SER A 207 -5.74 -11.23 -18.40
CA SER A 207 -5.71 -11.68 -19.80
C SER A 207 -5.45 -10.53 -20.79
N ASP A 208 -5.95 -9.34 -20.47
CA ASP A 208 -5.77 -8.14 -21.30
C ASP A 208 -4.42 -7.43 -21.02
N ALA A 209 -3.94 -7.51 -19.79
CA ALA A 209 -2.68 -6.92 -19.35
C ALA A 209 -1.49 -7.74 -19.86
N THR A 210 -0.42 -7.05 -20.27
CA THR A 210 0.82 -7.72 -20.65
C THR A 210 1.68 -7.99 -19.41
N LEU A 211 1.37 -9.05 -18.67
CA LEU A 211 2.10 -9.46 -17.46
C LEU A 211 3.18 -10.51 -17.76
N ASP A 212 4.21 -10.56 -16.91
CA ASP A 212 5.22 -11.62 -16.99
C ASP A 212 4.62 -12.99 -16.64
N LYS A 213 5.11 -14.06 -17.28
CA LYS A 213 4.61 -15.43 -17.09
C LYS A 213 4.71 -15.91 -15.63
N HIS A 214 5.69 -15.44 -14.87
CA HIS A 214 5.86 -15.78 -13.47
C HIS A 214 4.83 -15.07 -12.58
N VAL A 215 4.48 -13.83 -12.93
CA VAL A 215 3.38 -13.08 -12.28
C VAL A 215 2.05 -13.79 -12.53
N ILE A 216 1.78 -14.19 -13.78
CA ILE A 216 0.56 -14.95 -14.15
C ILE A 216 0.49 -16.28 -13.39
N ALA A 217 1.59 -17.02 -13.32
CA ALA A 217 1.63 -18.28 -12.57
C ALA A 217 1.29 -18.05 -11.09
N LYS A 218 1.85 -17.00 -10.48
CA LYS A 218 1.58 -16.70 -9.07
C LYS A 218 0.15 -16.22 -8.81
N LEU A 219 -0.41 -15.43 -9.72
CA LEU A 219 -1.82 -15.03 -9.69
C LEU A 219 -2.75 -16.25 -9.72
N ASN A 220 -2.48 -17.23 -10.57
CA ASN A 220 -3.27 -18.47 -10.63
C ASN A 220 -3.21 -19.24 -9.30
N GLU A 221 -2.05 -19.36 -8.67
CA GLU A 221 -1.95 -19.99 -7.33
C GLU A 221 -2.83 -19.29 -6.29
N TRP A 222 -2.89 -17.95 -6.32
CA TRP A 222 -3.73 -17.18 -5.40
C TRP A 222 -5.21 -17.31 -5.70
N PHE A 223 -5.61 -17.35 -6.97
CA PHE A 223 -7.01 -17.61 -7.33
C PHE A 223 -7.43 -19.03 -6.94
N ASP A 224 -6.59 -20.04 -7.17
CA ASP A 224 -6.86 -21.44 -6.79
C ASP A 224 -7.01 -21.60 -5.26
N SER A 225 -6.33 -20.74 -4.48
CA SER A 225 -6.46 -20.69 -3.03
C SER A 225 -7.76 -20.02 -2.55
N GLY A 226 -8.45 -19.29 -3.43
CA GLY A 226 -9.63 -18.49 -3.13
C GLY A 226 -9.29 -17.12 -2.55
N LEU A 227 -9.78 -16.06 -3.22
CA LEU A 227 -9.60 -14.69 -2.76
C LEU A 227 -10.38 -14.45 -1.46
N GLN A 228 -9.75 -13.74 -0.52
CA GLN A 228 -10.35 -13.35 0.76
C GLN A 228 -10.65 -11.86 0.75
N ASP A 229 -11.74 -11.48 1.40
CA ASP A 229 -12.07 -10.08 1.63
C ASP A 229 -11.02 -9.41 2.53
N TRP A 230 -10.80 -8.14 2.29
CA TRP A 230 -9.63 -7.45 2.80
C TRP A 230 -10.02 -6.36 3.79
N ASP A 231 -9.49 -6.41 5.01
CA ASP A 231 -9.72 -5.40 6.04
C ASP A 231 -8.98 -4.10 5.72
N ILE A 232 -9.76 -3.09 5.30
CA ILE A 232 -9.29 -1.77 4.89
C ILE A 232 -9.19 -0.78 6.05
N SER A 233 -9.46 -1.19 7.29
CA SER A 233 -9.60 -0.26 8.43
C SER A 233 -8.69 -0.56 9.61
N ARG A 234 -8.30 0.49 10.34
CA ARG A 234 -7.56 0.40 11.60
C ARG A 234 -8.19 1.32 12.63
N ASP A 235 -8.17 0.87 13.89
CA ASP A 235 -8.63 1.66 15.02
C ASP A 235 -7.64 2.77 15.40
N ALA A 236 -8.18 3.84 15.97
CA ALA A 236 -7.40 4.84 16.69
C ALA A 236 -6.68 4.20 17.90
N PRO A 237 -5.50 4.72 18.30
CA PRO A 237 -4.70 5.75 17.61
C PRO A 237 -4.01 5.20 16.36
N TYR A 238 -4.05 5.98 15.27
CA TYR A 238 -3.40 5.64 14.01
C TYR A 238 -2.93 6.92 13.30
N PHE A 239 -1.78 6.87 12.64
CA PHE A 239 -1.32 7.94 11.75
C PHE A 239 -1.75 7.60 10.33
N GLY A 240 -2.78 8.30 9.83
CA GLY A 240 -3.42 8.01 8.55
C GLY A 240 -4.66 8.85 8.34
N PHE A 241 -5.38 8.58 7.26
CA PHE A 241 -6.66 9.25 6.98
C PHE A 241 -7.82 8.57 7.68
N ARG A 242 -8.70 9.38 8.27
CA ARG A 242 -9.92 8.90 8.92
C ARG A 242 -10.95 8.47 7.88
N ILE A 243 -11.65 7.36 8.13
CA ILE A 243 -12.73 6.89 7.27
C ILE A 243 -13.90 7.89 7.35
N PRO A 244 -14.42 8.38 6.22
CA PRO A 244 -15.53 9.33 6.24
C PRO A 244 -16.76 8.79 6.99
N GLY A 245 -17.24 9.56 7.97
CA GLY A 245 -18.41 9.20 8.78
C GLY A 245 -18.12 8.35 10.01
N THR A 246 -16.84 8.13 10.36
CA THR A 246 -16.43 7.52 11.62
C THR A 246 -15.61 8.51 12.46
N ASP A 247 -15.52 8.27 13.77
CA ASP A 247 -14.73 9.11 14.68
C ASP A 247 -13.37 8.49 15.00
N ASP A 248 -13.25 7.17 14.96
CA ASP A 248 -12.13 6.39 15.49
C ASP A 248 -11.57 5.36 14.49
N LYS A 249 -12.03 5.36 13.23
CA LYS A 249 -11.54 4.43 12.19
C LYS A 249 -10.71 5.16 11.15
N TYR A 250 -9.59 4.55 10.81
CA TYR A 250 -8.64 5.04 9.81
C TYR A 250 -8.52 4.04 8.68
N PHE A 251 -8.19 4.52 7.48
CA PHE A 251 -7.81 3.62 6.39
C PHE A 251 -6.50 2.91 6.75
N TYR A 252 -6.46 1.61 6.49
CA TYR A 252 -5.23 0.86 6.55
C TYR A 252 -4.29 1.34 5.45
N VAL A 253 -3.01 1.55 5.77
CA VAL A 253 -1.99 2.10 4.85
C VAL A 253 -1.99 1.47 3.46
N TRP A 254 -2.23 0.17 3.33
CA TRP A 254 -2.25 -0.51 2.03
C TRP A 254 -3.46 -0.15 1.14
N LEU A 255 -4.49 0.53 1.68
CA LEU A 255 -5.55 1.13 0.88
C LEU A 255 -5.11 2.49 0.30
N ASP A 256 -4.53 3.36 1.12
CA ASP A 256 -4.17 4.73 0.69
C ASP A 256 -2.81 4.82 -0.01
N ALA A 257 -1.89 3.88 0.24
CA ALA A 257 -0.57 3.83 -0.38
C ALA A 257 -0.64 3.76 -1.92
N PRO A 258 -1.35 2.82 -2.56
CA PRO A 258 -1.44 2.81 -4.03
C PRO A 258 -2.23 4.00 -4.61
N VAL A 259 -3.14 4.60 -3.83
CA VAL A 259 -3.79 5.87 -4.22
C VAL A 259 -2.77 7.01 -4.28
N GLY A 260 -1.67 6.90 -3.53
CA GLY A 260 -0.53 7.81 -3.60
C GLY A 260 0.08 7.96 -5.00
N TYR A 261 -0.02 6.95 -5.87
CA TYR A 261 0.36 7.09 -7.28
C TYR A 261 -0.54 8.09 -8.01
N MET A 262 -1.85 7.98 -7.79
CA MET A 262 -2.85 8.90 -8.34
C MET A 262 -2.66 10.29 -7.74
N ALA A 263 -2.47 10.40 -6.43
CA ALA A 263 -2.27 11.67 -5.75
C ALA A 263 -1.01 12.41 -6.21
N SER A 264 0.12 11.70 -6.34
CA SER A 264 1.37 12.27 -6.87
C SER A 264 1.18 12.77 -8.31
N PHE A 265 0.47 12.01 -9.16
CA PHE A 265 0.17 12.46 -10.51
C PHE A 265 -0.81 13.64 -10.53
N LYS A 266 -1.86 13.62 -9.70
CA LYS A 266 -2.82 14.72 -9.59
C LYS A 266 -2.13 16.02 -9.15
N ASN A 267 -1.26 15.95 -8.15
CA ASN A 267 -0.47 17.10 -7.70
C ASN A 267 0.42 17.69 -8.81
N LEU A 268 0.91 16.85 -9.72
CA LEU A 268 1.65 17.30 -10.91
C LEU A 268 0.70 17.95 -11.92
N CYS A 269 -0.44 17.33 -12.24
CA CYS A 269 -1.47 17.89 -13.13
C CYS A 269 -1.96 19.26 -12.66
N ASP A 270 -2.24 19.43 -11.37
CA ASP A 270 -2.73 20.69 -10.81
C ASP A 270 -1.73 21.86 -10.98
N ARG A 271 -0.46 21.56 -11.26
CA ARG A 271 0.63 22.53 -11.51
C ARG A 271 1.10 22.58 -12.96
N SER A 272 0.43 21.86 -13.88
CA SER A 272 0.86 21.70 -15.27
C SER A 272 -0.26 22.03 -16.24
N ASP A 273 0.01 22.85 -17.26
CA ASP A 273 -1.00 23.23 -18.25
C ASP A 273 -1.27 22.12 -19.30
N ASP A 274 -0.38 21.13 -19.42
CA ASP A 274 -0.37 20.11 -20.47
C ASP A 274 -0.67 18.69 -19.97
N LEU A 275 -0.96 18.52 -18.68
CA LEU A 275 -1.32 17.24 -18.06
C LEU A 275 -2.70 17.32 -17.44
N ASN A 276 -3.55 16.36 -17.77
CA ASN A 276 -4.87 16.21 -17.17
C ASN A 276 -4.95 14.83 -16.49
N PHE A 277 -5.45 14.80 -15.27
CA PHE A 277 -5.57 13.58 -14.46
C PHE A 277 -6.48 12.54 -15.13
N ASP A 278 -7.61 12.99 -15.64
CA ASP A 278 -8.67 12.16 -16.22
C ASP A 278 -8.22 11.47 -17.52
N ASP A 279 -7.32 12.11 -18.28
CA ASP A 279 -6.73 11.54 -19.50
C ASP A 279 -5.97 10.24 -19.22
N TYR A 280 -5.53 10.00 -17.99
CA TYR A 280 -4.80 8.79 -17.59
C TYR A 280 -5.68 7.83 -16.79
N TRP A 281 -6.55 8.33 -15.92
CA TRP A 281 -7.25 7.49 -14.93
C TRP A 281 -8.71 7.15 -15.27
N ASN A 282 -9.33 7.83 -16.25
CA ASN A 282 -10.67 7.47 -16.68
C ASN A 282 -10.73 6.08 -17.34
N PRO A 283 -11.84 5.35 -17.16
CA PRO A 283 -12.10 4.11 -17.88
C PRO A 283 -12.01 4.32 -19.40
N GLY A 284 -11.32 3.42 -20.11
CA GLY A 284 -11.16 3.49 -21.56
C GLY A 284 -10.11 4.49 -22.06
N SER A 285 -9.31 5.09 -21.17
CA SER A 285 -8.15 5.88 -21.58
C SER A 285 -7.16 5.05 -22.43
N ASP A 286 -6.67 5.66 -23.52
CA ASP A 286 -5.59 5.14 -24.37
C ASP A 286 -4.20 5.35 -23.76
N ALA A 287 -4.09 6.09 -22.65
CA ALA A 287 -2.84 6.21 -21.91
C ALA A 287 -2.44 4.86 -21.32
N GLU A 288 -1.18 4.73 -20.95
CA GLU A 288 -0.65 3.50 -20.38
C GLU A 288 -0.14 3.75 -18.97
N VAL A 289 -0.52 2.89 -18.03
CA VAL A 289 -0.12 3.01 -16.62
C VAL A 289 0.72 1.79 -16.24
N TYR A 290 1.97 2.00 -15.85
CA TYR A 290 2.91 0.95 -15.49
C TYR A 290 3.40 1.12 -14.06
N HIS A 291 3.35 0.05 -13.29
CA HIS A 291 3.91 0.00 -11.94
C HIS A 291 5.12 -0.93 -11.91
N PHE A 292 6.29 -0.40 -11.56
CA PHE A 292 7.47 -1.18 -11.20
C PHE A 292 7.45 -1.44 -9.70
N ILE A 293 7.54 -2.70 -9.30
CA ILE A 293 7.42 -3.11 -7.90
C ILE A 293 8.35 -4.26 -7.57
N GLY A 294 8.63 -4.44 -6.29
CA GLY A 294 9.23 -5.67 -5.77
C GLY A 294 8.22 -6.82 -5.68
N LYS A 295 8.74 -8.06 -5.72
CA LYS A 295 7.95 -9.30 -5.60
C LYS A 295 7.07 -9.37 -4.34
N ASP A 296 7.51 -8.74 -3.24
CA ASP A 296 6.87 -8.87 -1.93
C ASP A 296 5.54 -8.10 -1.84
N ILE A 297 5.31 -7.16 -2.77
CA ILE A 297 4.10 -6.33 -2.83
C ILE A 297 3.23 -6.63 -4.05
N MET A 298 3.54 -7.72 -4.76
CA MET A 298 2.83 -8.13 -5.97
C MET A 298 1.35 -8.41 -5.70
N TYR A 299 1.01 -9.08 -4.59
CA TYR A 299 -0.38 -9.36 -4.23
C TYR A 299 -1.24 -8.08 -4.21
N PHE A 300 -0.70 -7.02 -3.60
CA PHE A 300 -1.40 -5.73 -3.52
C PHE A 300 -1.58 -5.09 -4.90
N HIS A 301 -0.59 -5.19 -5.79
CA HIS A 301 -0.61 -4.50 -7.08
C HIS A 301 -1.26 -5.29 -8.21
N THR A 302 -1.46 -6.60 -8.06
CA THR A 302 -2.05 -7.47 -9.09
C THR A 302 -3.42 -8.03 -8.72
N LEU A 303 -3.85 -7.91 -7.46
CA LEU A 303 -5.20 -8.29 -7.02
C LEU A 303 -5.94 -7.11 -6.41
N PHE A 304 -5.44 -6.61 -5.28
CA PHE A 304 -6.16 -5.60 -4.50
C PHE A 304 -6.33 -4.28 -5.26
N TRP A 305 -5.24 -3.72 -5.79
CA TRP A 305 -5.25 -2.42 -6.44
C TRP A 305 -6.08 -2.37 -7.73
N PRO A 306 -5.94 -3.31 -8.69
CA PRO A 306 -6.81 -3.33 -9.86
C PRO A 306 -8.29 -3.50 -9.49
N ALA A 307 -8.62 -4.29 -8.47
CA ALA A 307 -10.00 -4.48 -8.01
C ALA A 307 -10.57 -3.18 -7.41
N VAL A 308 -9.81 -2.49 -6.55
CA VAL A 308 -10.20 -1.19 -5.98
C VAL A 308 -10.44 -0.16 -7.07
N LEU A 309 -9.55 -0.05 -8.05
CA LEU A 309 -9.71 0.85 -9.20
C LEU A 309 -10.98 0.53 -10.00
N GLN A 310 -11.16 -0.74 -10.38
CA GLN A 310 -12.33 -1.18 -11.15
C GLN A 310 -13.64 -0.93 -10.39
N GLY A 311 -13.68 -1.20 -9.09
CA GLY A 311 -14.85 -0.96 -8.25
C GLY A 311 -15.18 0.52 -8.09
N ALA A 312 -14.14 1.36 -8.01
CA ALA A 312 -14.28 2.81 -7.93
C ALA A 312 -14.46 3.48 -9.31
N GLY A 313 -14.55 2.73 -10.41
CA GLY A 313 -14.78 3.28 -11.74
C GLY A 313 -13.56 4.01 -12.33
N PHE A 314 -12.35 3.58 -12.00
CA PHE A 314 -11.10 3.99 -12.63
C PHE A 314 -10.55 2.86 -13.51
N ARG A 315 -9.64 3.20 -14.43
CA ARG A 315 -8.94 2.18 -15.22
C ARG A 315 -7.96 1.37 -14.34
N PRO A 316 -7.83 0.04 -14.52
CA PRO A 316 -6.77 -0.74 -13.88
C PRO A 316 -5.41 -0.49 -14.57
N PRO A 317 -4.26 -0.87 -13.99
CA PRO A 317 -2.94 -0.68 -14.62
C PRO A 317 -2.83 -1.38 -15.99
N THR A 318 -2.02 -0.85 -16.91
CA THR A 318 -1.72 -1.51 -18.19
C THR A 318 -0.85 -2.74 -17.99
N SER A 319 0.14 -2.65 -17.10
CA SER A 319 0.96 -3.78 -16.66
C SER A 319 1.65 -3.47 -15.33
N VAL A 320 2.08 -4.54 -14.67
CA VAL A 320 2.88 -4.52 -13.44
C VAL A 320 4.19 -5.25 -13.73
N TYR A 321 5.31 -4.59 -13.49
CA TYR A 321 6.65 -5.15 -13.66
C TYR A 321 7.25 -5.45 -12.29
N SER A 322 7.54 -6.73 -12.04
CA SER A 322 8.11 -7.25 -10.79
C SER A 322 9.30 -8.16 -11.03
#